data_AF-A0A942A2U8-F1
#
_entry.id   AF-A0A942A2U8-F1
#
_cell.length_a   1.000
_cell.length_b   1.000
_cell.length_c   1.000
_cell.angle_alpha   90.00
_cell.angle_beta   90.00
_cell.angle_gamma   90.00
#
_symmetry.space_group_name_H-M   'P 1'
#
loop_
_entity.id
_entity.type
_entity.pdbx_description
1 polymer ?
#
loop_
_entity_poly.entity_id
_entity_poly.type
_entity_poly.pdbx_seq_one_letter_code
_entity_poly.pdbx_strand_id
1 'polypeptide(L)'
;MMLTSLTLALTVLGGVPATPVVTDTLSSEILPAPTLAPTLQNIYPQRFAAWAGPNLVPAAGDVQPQRARAVQHSDAYYTRLKIHRIGAILMVPLAVAQYFVGQEIYNNGPDAAQWVHDIHGPLAAAIAVDFGVNTVTGAWNAIEDWGNPGQARRTVHSALMLLAGAGFVATGATAPEREEGGYLEGDASQHRTLAISSMAIMAASGIMMLIWK
;
A
#
# COMPACT_ATOMS: atom_id res chain seq x y z
N MET A 1 -42.62 7.47 -7.45
CA MET A 1 -42.27 7.57 -8.89
C MET A 1 -41.14 8.57 -9.04
N MET A 2 -39.93 8.09 -9.29
CA MET A 2 -38.94 8.57 -10.27
C MET A 2 -37.58 7.99 -9.92
N LEU A 3 -37.23 6.95 -10.66
CA LEU A 3 -35.90 6.36 -10.76
C LEU A 3 -35.04 7.27 -11.64
N THR A 4 -33.80 7.53 -11.24
CA THR A 4 -32.74 7.91 -12.18
C THR A 4 -31.44 7.21 -11.76
N SER A 5 -31.20 6.08 -12.43
CA SER A 5 -29.95 5.34 -12.45
C SER A 5 -28.94 6.08 -13.33
N LEU A 6 -27.72 6.30 -12.84
CA LEU A 6 -26.61 6.80 -13.64
C LEU A 6 -25.71 5.62 -14.03
N THR A 7 -25.82 5.19 -15.28
CA THR A 7 -24.95 4.18 -15.90
C THR A 7 -23.83 4.90 -16.63
N LEU A 8 -22.58 4.72 -16.21
CA LEU A 8 -21.42 5.19 -16.96
C LEU A 8 -20.77 4.00 -17.67
N ALA A 9 -21.08 3.83 -18.95
CA ALA A 9 -20.39 2.92 -19.85
C ALA A 9 -19.19 3.66 -20.45
N LEU A 10 -17.97 3.17 -20.20
CA LEU A 10 -16.77 3.63 -20.88
C LEU A 10 -16.40 2.61 -21.95
N THR A 11 -16.77 2.91 -23.19
CA THR A 11 -16.35 2.19 -24.39
C THR A 11 -15.23 3.00 -25.05
N VAL A 12 -14.01 2.47 -25.08
CA VAL A 12 -12.93 2.97 -25.93
C VAL A 12 -12.54 1.85 -26.88
N LEU A 13 -13.13 1.89 -28.08
CA LEU A 13 -12.63 1.23 -29.28
C LEU A 13 -11.49 2.09 -29.84
N GLY A 14 -10.29 1.52 -29.92
CA GLY A 14 -9.17 2.08 -30.65
C GLY A 14 -8.44 0.95 -31.36
N GLY A 15 -8.79 0.73 -32.63
CA GLY A 15 -8.15 -0.24 -33.51
C GLY A 15 -6.70 0.17 -33.81
N VAL A 16 -5.79 -0.80 -33.71
CA VAL A 16 -4.41 -0.67 -34.19
C VAL A 16 -4.32 -1.44 -35.52
N PRO A 17 -3.85 -0.82 -36.61
CA PRO A 17 -3.73 -1.48 -37.91
C PRO A 17 -2.63 -2.56 -37.90
N ALA A 18 -2.92 -3.69 -38.53
CA ALA A 18 -1.96 -4.76 -38.77
C ALA A 18 -0.92 -4.32 -39.82
N THR A 19 0.36 -4.34 -39.44
CA THR A 19 1.49 -4.20 -40.37
C THR A 19 1.92 -5.56 -40.93
N PRO A 20 2.32 -5.64 -42.21
CA PRO A 20 2.60 -6.91 -42.88
C PRO A 20 3.87 -7.59 -42.38
N VAL A 21 3.82 -8.92 -42.44
CA VAL A 21 4.90 -9.88 -42.24
C VAL A 21 6.00 -9.64 -43.28
N VAL A 22 7.22 -9.39 -42.82
CA VAL A 22 8.46 -9.51 -43.60
C VAL A 22 9.17 -10.77 -43.12
N THR A 23 9.15 -11.82 -43.95
CA THR A 23 10.01 -12.99 -43.79
C THR A 23 11.36 -12.68 -44.42
N ASP A 24 12.31 -12.19 -43.62
CA ASP A 24 13.71 -12.14 -44.05
C ASP A 24 14.44 -13.40 -43.58
N THR A 25 15.01 -14.10 -44.56
CA THR A 25 15.80 -15.30 -44.39
C THR A 25 17.23 -14.82 -44.11
N LEU A 26 17.68 -14.86 -42.85
CA LEU A 26 19.07 -14.57 -42.51
C LEU A 26 19.76 -15.83 -42.01
N SER A 27 20.71 -16.26 -42.84
CA SER A 27 21.66 -17.33 -42.62
C SER A 27 22.45 -17.14 -41.32
N SER A 28 22.82 -18.27 -40.74
CA SER A 28 23.71 -18.44 -39.59
C SER A 28 25.01 -17.64 -39.69
N GLU A 29 25.26 -16.77 -38.73
CA GLU A 29 26.62 -16.33 -38.37
C GLU A 29 26.78 -16.42 -36.85
N ILE A 30 27.57 -17.39 -36.40
CA ILE A 30 27.93 -17.59 -34.99
C ILE A 30 28.96 -16.52 -34.65
N LEU A 31 28.54 -15.49 -33.91
CA LEU A 31 29.46 -14.52 -33.31
C LEU A 31 30.08 -15.14 -32.04
N PRO A 32 31.42 -15.08 -31.85
CA PRO A 32 32.03 -15.49 -30.60
C PRO A 32 31.62 -14.53 -29.47
N ALA A 33 31.34 -15.09 -28.30
CA ALA A 33 30.95 -14.36 -27.10
C ALA A 33 32.01 -13.34 -26.68
N PRO A 34 31.63 -12.13 -26.22
CA PRO A 34 32.57 -11.16 -25.71
C PRO A 34 33.25 -11.69 -24.44
N THR A 35 34.58 -11.73 -24.45
CA THR A 35 35.43 -11.99 -23.30
C THR A 35 35.22 -10.91 -22.24
N LEU A 36 34.69 -11.30 -21.08
CA LEU A 36 34.58 -10.42 -19.91
C LEU A 36 35.99 -10.06 -19.42
N ALA A 37 36.29 -8.76 -19.41
CA ALA A 37 37.50 -8.22 -18.78
C ALA A 37 37.49 -8.50 -17.27
N PRO A 38 38.65 -8.78 -16.65
CA PRO A 38 38.73 -9.05 -15.23
C PRO A 38 38.80 -7.75 -14.42
N THR A 39 38.56 -7.88 -13.12
CA THR A 39 39.08 -7.01 -12.05
C THR A 39 38.21 -5.82 -11.62
N LEU A 40 37.29 -6.09 -10.69
CA LEU A 40 37.19 -5.33 -9.43
C LEU A 40 36.83 -6.30 -8.30
N GLN A 41 37.79 -7.17 -7.98
CA GLN A 41 37.79 -7.86 -6.70
C GLN A 41 38.27 -6.89 -5.62
N ASN A 42 37.60 -6.96 -4.46
CA ASN A 42 38.16 -6.70 -3.15
C ASN A 42 38.06 -5.26 -2.57
N ILE A 43 36.82 -4.82 -2.29
CA ILE A 43 36.56 -3.81 -1.25
C ILE A 43 35.51 -4.37 -0.28
N TYR A 44 35.89 -5.37 0.50
CA TYR A 44 35.24 -5.67 1.77
C TYR A 44 36.32 -5.76 2.86
N PRO A 45 36.14 -5.10 4.02
CA PRO A 45 37.16 -5.10 5.06
C PRO A 45 37.32 -6.50 5.65
N GLN A 46 38.52 -7.04 5.45
CA GLN A 46 39.08 -8.25 6.03
C GLN A 46 39.18 -8.15 7.57
N ARG A 47 38.06 -8.18 8.29
CA ARG A 47 38.07 -8.10 9.77
C ARG A 47 37.66 -9.38 10.50
N PHE A 48 37.43 -10.49 9.79
CA PHE A 48 37.08 -11.78 10.44
C PHE A 48 37.87 -13.00 9.95
N ALA A 49 38.91 -12.82 9.12
CA ALA A 49 39.65 -13.94 8.52
C ALA A 49 40.92 -14.36 9.29
N ALA A 50 40.88 -14.42 10.63
CA ALA A 50 42.08 -14.71 11.44
C ALA A 50 41.94 -15.90 12.41
N TRP A 51 41.01 -16.84 12.18
CA TRP A 51 40.96 -18.08 12.98
C TRP A 51 40.47 -19.31 12.20
N ALA A 52 40.86 -19.45 10.94
CA ALA A 52 40.71 -20.72 10.21
C ALA A 52 42.11 -21.32 10.01
N GLY A 53 42.36 -22.49 10.60
CA GLY A 53 43.61 -23.23 10.47
C GLY A 53 43.91 -23.63 9.01
N PRO A 54 45.13 -24.12 8.74
CA PRO A 54 45.52 -24.50 7.39
C PRO A 54 44.71 -25.73 6.95
N ASN A 55 44.09 -25.63 5.78
CA ASN A 55 43.43 -26.73 5.03
C ASN A 55 41.92 -26.94 5.22
N LEU A 56 41.12 -25.87 5.20
CA LEU A 56 39.73 -25.98 4.75
C LEU A 56 39.44 -24.86 3.74
N VAL A 57 39.96 -24.98 2.52
CA VAL A 57 39.35 -24.29 1.37
C VAL A 57 38.08 -25.09 1.09
N PRO A 58 36.86 -24.57 1.34
CA PRO A 58 35.68 -25.25 0.86
C PRO A 58 35.87 -25.35 -0.65
N ALA A 59 35.78 -26.56 -1.21
CA ALA A 59 35.66 -26.71 -2.65
C ALA A 59 34.60 -25.70 -3.10
N ALA A 60 34.95 -24.86 -4.08
CA ALA A 60 34.01 -23.93 -4.68
C ALA A 60 32.90 -24.77 -5.30
N GLY A 61 31.91 -25.13 -4.49
CA GLY A 61 30.71 -25.79 -4.96
C GLY A 61 30.09 -24.84 -5.95
N ASP A 62 29.71 -25.38 -7.10
CA ASP A 62 28.94 -24.64 -8.10
C ASP A 62 27.68 -24.10 -7.42
N VAL A 63 27.73 -22.83 -6.99
CA VAL A 63 26.55 -22.13 -6.51
C VAL A 63 25.69 -21.89 -7.75
N GLN A 64 24.84 -22.86 -8.07
CA GLN A 64 23.80 -22.69 -9.07
C GLN A 64 23.02 -21.42 -8.69
N PRO A 65 22.98 -20.38 -9.56
CA PRO A 65 22.22 -19.18 -9.26
C PRO A 65 20.77 -19.60 -9.00
N GLN A 66 20.26 -19.25 -7.83
CA GLN A 66 18.89 -19.58 -7.44
C GLN A 66 17.94 -18.95 -8.48
N ARG A 67 17.29 -19.79 -9.30
CA ARG A 67 16.35 -19.30 -10.31
C ARG A 67 15.24 -18.52 -9.63
N ALA A 68 14.91 -17.35 -10.18
CA ALA A 68 13.74 -16.60 -9.76
C ALA A 68 12.51 -17.50 -9.80
N ARG A 69 11.86 -17.71 -8.65
CA ARG A 69 10.64 -18.50 -8.57
C ARG A 69 9.51 -17.65 -9.14
N ALA A 70 8.90 -18.10 -10.23
CA ALA A 70 7.66 -17.52 -10.70
C ALA A 70 6.57 -17.81 -9.65
N VAL A 71 6.09 -16.76 -8.98
CA VAL A 71 4.96 -16.85 -8.06
C VAL A 71 3.70 -16.62 -8.90
N GLN A 72 2.84 -17.64 -8.98
CA GLN A 72 1.52 -17.50 -9.59
C GLN A 72 0.49 -17.25 -8.49
N HIS A 73 -0.39 -16.29 -8.73
CA HIS A 73 -1.50 -15.94 -7.85
C HIS A 73 -2.83 -16.28 -8.51
N SER A 74 -3.87 -16.43 -7.69
CA SER A 74 -5.24 -16.62 -8.18
C SER A 74 -5.79 -15.34 -8.83
N ASP A 75 -6.83 -15.48 -9.66
CA ASP A 75 -7.56 -14.32 -10.19
C ASP A 75 -8.20 -13.47 -9.07
N ALA A 76 -8.59 -14.13 -7.98
CA ALA A 76 -9.14 -13.48 -6.80
C ALA A 76 -8.10 -12.58 -6.11
N TYR A 77 -6.82 -12.98 -6.08
CA TYR A 77 -5.73 -12.13 -5.59
C TYR A 77 -5.62 -10.83 -6.37
N TYR A 78 -5.62 -10.90 -7.71
CA TYR A 78 -5.52 -9.71 -8.55
C TYR A 78 -6.77 -8.82 -8.43
N THR A 79 -7.94 -9.42 -8.26
CA THR A 79 -9.19 -8.69 -8.03
C THR A 79 -9.13 -7.91 -6.72
N ARG A 80 -8.75 -8.56 -5.62
CA ARG A 80 -8.59 -7.91 -4.31
C ARG A 80 -7.48 -6.87 -4.31
N LEU A 81 -6.37 -7.14 -5.01
CA LEU A 81 -5.27 -6.18 -5.14
C LEU A 81 -5.72 -4.92 -5.88
N LYS A 82 -6.55 -5.06 -6.91
CA LYS A 82 -7.14 -3.93 -7.63
C LYS A 82 -8.06 -3.11 -6.71
N ILE A 83 -8.93 -3.77 -5.94
CA ILE A 83 -9.82 -3.11 -4.98
C ILE A 83 -8.99 -2.37 -3.91
N HIS A 84 -8.02 -3.04 -3.29
CA HIS A 84 -7.13 -2.47 -2.28
C HIS A 84 -6.36 -1.25 -2.81
N ARG A 85 -5.88 -1.31 -4.06
CA ARG A 85 -5.17 -0.17 -4.65
C ARG A 85 -6.10 1.01 -4.92
N ILE A 86 -7.32 0.76 -5.41
CA ILE A 86 -8.31 1.82 -5.66
C ILE A 86 -8.74 2.46 -4.35
N GLY A 87 -9.02 1.66 -3.33
CA GLY A 87 -9.37 2.14 -2.00
C GLY A 87 -8.25 2.98 -1.39
N ALA A 88 -7.01 2.51 -1.42
CA ALA A 88 -5.86 3.31 -0.97
C ALA A 88 -5.73 4.68 -1.67
N ILE A 89 -6.09 4.78 -2.96
CA ILE A 89 -6.12 6.06 -3.69
C ILE A 89 -7.30 6.93 -3.22
N LEU A 90 -8.48 6.34 -3.04
CA LEU A 90 -9.69 7.03 -2.56
C LEU A 90 -9.50 7.59 -1.14
N MET A 91 -8.72 6.90 -0.31
CA MET A 91 -8.46 7.30 1.06
C MET A 91 -7.76 8.67 1.16
N VAL A 92 -6.94 9.05 0.16
CA VAL A 92 -6.20 10.32 0.16
C VAL A 92 -7.14 11.54 0.18
N PRO A 93 -8.05 11.75 -0.79
CA PRO A 93 -8.97 12.87 -0.74
C PRO A 93 -9.92 12.82 0.47
N LEU A 94 -10.33 11.63 0.92
CA LEU A 94 -11.17 11.48 2.12
C LEU A 94 -10.45 11.98 3.38
N ALA A 95 -9.20 11.55 3.59
CA ALA A 95 -8.40 11.97 4.73
C ALA A 95 -8.09 13.47 4.71
N VAL A 96 -7.82 14.04 3.53
CA VAL A 96 -7.61 15.48 3.38
C VAL A 96 -8.87 16.27 3.74
N ALA A 97 -10.03 15.87 3.22
CA ALA A 97 -11.31 16.51 3.57
C ALA A 97 -11.58 16.42 5.07
N GLN A 98 -11.40 15.23 5.66
CA GLN A 98 -11.63 15.00 7.09
C GLN A 98 -10.68 15.81 7.97
N TYR A 99 -9.41 15.98 7.55
CA TYR A 99 -8.46 16.82 8.26
C TYR A 99 -8.95 18.27 8.34
N PHE A 100 -9.36 18.87 7.22
CA PHE A 100 -9.83 20.26 7.20
C PHE A 100 -11.13 20.44 7.98
N VAL A 101 -12.10 19.54 7.77
CA VAL A 101 -13.38 19.56 8.48
C VAL A 101 -13.18 19.40 9.99
N GLY A 102 -12.36 18.42 10.41
CA GLY A 102 -12.04 18.20 11.81
C GLY A 102 -11.26 19.35 12.44
N GLN A 103 -10.36 20.00 11.70
CA GLN A 103 -9.59 21.13 12.20
C GLN A 103 -10.47 22.37 12.43
N GLU A 104 -11.46 22.60 11.55
CA GLU A 104 -12.43 23.69 11.68
C GLU A 104 -13.34 23.50 12.91
N ILE A 105 -13.80 22.27 13.16
CA ILE A 105 -14.54 21.92 14.39
C ILE A 105 -13.65 22.09 15.63
N TYR A 106 -12.39 21.64 15.57
CA TYR A 106 -11.49 21.72 16.72
C TYR A 106 -11.18 23.18 17.11
N ASN A 107 -10.99 24.07 16.12
CA ASN A 107 -10.63 25.45 16.37
C ASN A 107 -11.81 26.33 16.82
N ASN A 108 -13.00 26.08 16.25
CA ASN A 108 -14.16 26.97 16.47
C ASN A 108 -15.26 26.32 17.32
N GLY A 109 -15.17 25.02 17.60
CA GLY A 109 -16.13 24.30 18.44
C GLY A 109 -17.58 24.48 17.97
N PRO A 110 -18.49 24.93 18.85
CA PRO A 110 -19.87 25.23 18.47
C PRO A 110 -20.03 26.29 17.37
N ASP A 111 -19.06 27.22 17.24
CA ASP A 111 -19.13 28.34 16.31
C ASP A 111 -18.65 27.98 14.89
N ALA A 112 -18.16 26.74 14.67
CA ALA A 112 -17.80 26.25 13.33
C ALA A 112 -19.01 26.25 12.40
N ALA A 113 -18.78 26.47 11.10
CA ALA A 113 -19.86 26.50 10.11
C ALA A 113 -20.69 25.20 10.11
N GLN A 114 -22.02 25.31 10.00
CA GLN A 114 -22.95 24.18 10.15
C GLN A 114 -22.62 22.99 9.24
N TRP A 115 -22.27 23.24 7.98
CA TRP A 115 -21.95 22.18 7.01
C TRP A 115 -20.75 21.32 7.45
N VAL A 116 -19.85 21.87 8.28
CA VAL A 116 -18.67 21.18 8.81
C VAL A 116 -19.12 20.12 9.83
N HIS A 117 -20.03 20.48 10.74
CA HIS A 117 -20.66 19.54 11.67
C HIS A 117 -21.44 18.45 10.91
N ASP A 118 -22.17 18.85 9.85
CA ASP A 118 -23.02 17.95 9.08
C ASP A 118 -22.20 16.91 8.30
N ILE A 119 -21.03 17.28 7.77
CA ILE A 119 -20.23 16.41 6.88
C ILE A 119 -19.16 15.59 7.61
N HIS A 120 -18.74 16.02 8.82
CA HIS A 120 -17.68 15.34 9.57
C HIS A 120 -17.98 13.86 9.87
N GLY A 121 -19.19 13.58 10.36
CA GLY A 121 -19.64 12.22 10.64
C GLY A 121 -19.71 11.34 9.37
N PRO A 122 -20.40 11.79 8.30
CA PRO A 122 -20.43 11.06 7.03
C PRO A 122 -19.05 10.80 6.41
N LEU A 123 -18.12 11.77 6.47
CA LEU A 123 -16.74 11.56 6.00
C LEU A 123 -16.00 10.52 6.86
N ALA A 124 -16.13 10.58 8.18
CA ALA A 124 -15.56 9.57 9.08
C ALA A 124 -16.11 8.17 8.77
N ALA A 125 -17.41 8.05 8.51
CA ALA A 125 -18.03 6.78 8.11
C ALA A 125 -17.50 6.27 6.76
N ALA A 126 -17.33 7.15 5.78
CA ALA A 126 -16.76 6.79 4.48
C ALA A 126 -15.31 6.27 4.61
N ILE A 127 -14.50 6.94 5.43
CA ILE A 127 -13.13 6.49 5.77
C ILE A 127 -13.18 5.12 6.44
N ALA A 128 -14.05 4.91 7.42
CA ALA A 128 -14.15 3.65 8.15
C ALA A 128 -14.52 2.48 7.21
N VAL A 129 -15.48 2.69 6.32
CA VAL A 129 -15.90 1.68 5.33
C VAL A 129 -14.76 1.37 4.36
N ASP A 130 -14.16 2.38 3.74
CA ASP A 130 -13.06 2.17 2.79
C ASP A 130 -11.88 1.49 3.49
N PHE A 131 -11.49 1.94 4.68
CA PHE A 131 -10.40 1.34 5.46
C PHE A 131 -10.67 -0.12 5.79
N GLY A 132 -11.91 -0.45 6.17
CA GLY A 132 -12.33 -1.82 6.44
C GLY A 132 -12.22 -2.72 5.21
N VAL A 133 -12.71 -2.27 4.05
CA VAL A 133 -12.59 -3.01 2.78
C VAL A 133 -11.13 -3.22 2.39
N ASN A 134 -10.31 -2.17 2.52
CA ASN A 134 -8.86 -2.27 2.28
C ASN A 134 -8.19 -3.25 3.23
N THR A 135 -8.54 -3.24 4.51
CA THR A 135 -7.97 -4.15 5.51
C THR A 135 -8.28 -5.61 5.16
N VAL A 136 -9.52 -5.94 4.83
CA VAL A 136 -9.93 -7.31 4.47
C VAL A 136 -9.22 -7.77 3.19
N THR A 137 -9.24 -6.96 2.14
CA THR A 137 -8.61 -7.30 0.86
C THR A 137 -7.10 -7.44 0.97
N GLY A 138 -6.45 -6.56 1.74
CA GLY A 138 -5.02 -6.61 2.03
C GLY A 138 -4.62 -7.83 2.86
N ALA A 139 -5.40 -8.15 3.90
CA ALA A 139 -5.14 -9.32 4.75
C ALA A 139 -5.24 -10.63 3.96
N TRP A 140 -6.28 -10.80 3.14
CA TRP A 140 -6.43 -11.99 2.28
C TRP A 140 -5.27 -12.13 1.30
N ASN A 141 -4.82 -11.03 0.70
CA ASN A 141 -3.68 -11.05 -0.21
C ASN A 141 -2.36 -11.33 0.50
N ALA A 142 -2.18 -10.82 1.73
CA ALA A 142 -0.99 -11.11 2.53
C ALA A 142 -0.92 -12.60 2.95
N ILE A 143 -2.06 -13.22 3.23
CA ILE A 143 -2.16 -14.66 3.54
C ILE A 143 -1.83 -15.50 2.29
N GLU A 144 -2.42 -15.17 1.14
CA GLU A 144 -2.19 -15.91 -0.11
C GLU A 144 -0.73 -15.79 -0.59
N ASP A 145 -0.08 -14.66 -0.37
CA ASP A 145 1.30 -14.39 -0.79
C ASP A 145 2.35 -14.66 0.32
N TRP A 146 1.97 -15.44 1.34
CA TRP A 146 2.82 -15.77 2.47
C TRP A 146 4.01 -16.64 2.05
N GLY A 147 5.21 -16.30 2.53
CA GLY A 147 6.45 -17.04 2.23
C GLY A 147 7.07 -16.77 0.86
N ASN A 148 6.52 -15.87 0.06
CA ASN A 148 7.08 -15.47 -1.23
C ASN A 148 8.04 -14.27 -1.10
N PRO A 149 8.92 -14.03 -2.10
CA PRO A 149 9.80 -12.85 -2.11
C PRO A 149 9.05 -11.54 -1.85
N GLY A 150 9.67 -10.62 -1.12
CA GLY A 150 9.05 -9.35 -0.73
C GLY A 150 8.14 -9.40 0.51
N GLN A 151 8.00 -10.57 1.16
CA GLN A 151 7.14 -10.75 2.34
C GLN A 151 7.42 -9.72 3.44
N ALA A 152 8.68 -9.43 3.75
CA ALA A 152 9.02 -8.48 4.82
C ALA A 152 8.36 -7.10 4.61
N ARG A 153 8.36 -6.59 3.37
CA ARG A 153 7.72 -5.31 3.03
C ARG A 153 6.22 -5.36 3.23
N ARG A 154 5.58 -6.45 2.78
CA ARG A 154 4.14 -6.68 2.97
C ARG A 154 3.78 -6.82 4.43
N THR A 155 4.59 -7.51 5.23
CA THR A 155 4.39 -7.64 6.68
C THR A 155 4.48 -6.28 7.38
N VAL A 156 5.47 -5.44 7.04
CA VAL A 156 5.57 -4.09 7.62
C VAL A 156 4.37 -3.24 7.22
N HIS A 157 3.97 -3.25 5.94
CA HIS A 157 2.76 -2.57 5.47
C HIS A 157 1.50 -3.03 6.24
N SER A 158 1.28 -4.35 6.36
CA SER A 158 0.15 -4.90 7.09
C SER A 158 0.16 -4.52 8.57
N ALA A 159 1.32 -4.54 9.23
CA ALA A 159 1.43 -4.14 10.62
C ALA A 159 1.08 -2.65 10.82
N LEU A 160 1.57 -1.77 9.94
CA LEU A 160 1.24 -0.35 9.97
C LEU A 160 -0.25 -0.10 9.71
N MET A 161 -0.86 -0.85 8.78
CA MET A 161 -2.29 -0.75 8.53
C MET A 161 -3.11 -1.23 9.74
N LEU A 162 -2.74 -2.34 10.39
CA LEU A 162 -3.44 -2.76 11.62
C LEU A 162 -3.31 -1.71 12.75
N LEU A 163 -2.12 -1.10 12.89
CA LEU A 163 -1.91 -0.03 13.85
C LEU A 163 -2.75 1.21 13.54
N ALA A 164 -2.80 1.65 12.28
CA ALA A 164 -3.67 2.74 11.86
C ALA A 164 -5.16 2.43 12.11
N GLY A 165 -5.58 1.18 11.84
CA GLY A 165 -6.94 0.73 12.11
C GLY A 165 -7.31 0.77 13.58
N ALA A 166 -6.42 0.30 14.46
CA ALA A 166 -6.60 0.42 15.91
C ALA A 166 -6.71 1.88 16.35
N GLY A 167 -5.90 2.76 15.76
CA GLY A 167 -5.97 4.20 15.99
C GLY A 167 -7.28 4.84 15.51
N PHE A 168 -7.84 4.41 14.37
CA PHE A 168 -9.16 4.88 13.91
C PHE A 168 -10.31 4.40 14.82
N VAL A 169 -10.25 3.16 15.31
CA VAL A 169 -11.23 2.68 16.31
C VAL A 169 -11.13 3.52 17.59
N ALA A 170 -9.91 3.77 18.09
CA ALA A 170 -9.70 4.61 19.25
C ALA A 170 -10.16 6.07 19.01
N THR A 171 -9.99 6.59 17.79
CA THR A 171 -10.50 7.91 17.38
C THR A 171 -12.01 7.97 17.51
N GLY A 172 -12.73 6.96 16.99
CA GLY A 172 -14.18 6.86 17.15
C GLY A 172 -14.63 6.76 18.61
N ALA A 173 -13.93 5.97 19.42
CA ALA A 173 -14.23 5.79 20.85
C ALA A 173 -13.98 7.03 21.72
N THR A 174 -13.21 8.00 21.22
CA THR A 174 -12.89 9.27 21.91
C THR A 174 -13.65 10.45 21.31
N ALA A 175 -14.57 10.19 20.39
CA ALA A 175 -15.39 11.23 19.78
C ALA A 175 -16.20 11.96 20.86
N PRO A 176 -16.14 13.30 20.95
CA PRO A 176 -16.93 14.06 21.91
C PRO A 176 -18.44 13.90 21.63
N GLU A 177 -19.20 13.52 22.65
CA GLU A 177 -20.68 13.45 22.57
C GLU A 177 -21.32 14.78 23.01
N ARG A 178 -22.55 15.04 22.52
CA ARG A 178 -23.39 16.15 22.99
C ARG A 178 -24.46 15.58 23.93
N GLU A 179 -24.44 15.93 25.21
CA GLU A 179 -25.56 15.69 26.13
C GLU A 179 -26.55 16.87 26.10
N GLU A 180 -27.83 16.59 26.40
CA GLU A 180 -28.88 17.60 26.63
C GLU A 180 -28.56 18.44 27.88
N GLY A 181 -27.80 19.54 27.72
CA GLY A 181 -27.51 20.49 28.80
C GLY A 181 -26.07 21.00 28.86
N GLY A 182 -25.17 20.48 28.03
CA GLY A 182 -23.75 20.84 28.00
C GLY A 182 -22.90 19.70 27.47
N TYR A 183 -21.65 19.98 27.10
CA TYR A 183 -20.71 18.95 26.69
C TYR A 183 -20.15 18.24 27.93
N LEU A 184 -20.39 16.93 28.09
CA LEU A 184 -19.56 16.08 28.94
C LEU A 184 -18.93 14.95 28.12
N GLU A 185 -17.63 14.79 28.38
CA GLU A 185 -16.79 13.61 28.23
C GLU A 185 -16.39 13.14 26.82
N GLY A 186 -15.37 13.83 26.28
CA GLY A 186 -14.47 13.36 25.23
C GLY A 186 -13.39 14.42 25.01
N ASP A 187 -12.10 14.08 25.18
CA ASP A 187 -11.03 15.05 24.95
C ASP A 187 -10.88 15.28 23.44
N ALA A 188 -11.42 16.39 22.94
CA ALA A 188 -11.31 16.79 21.53
C ALA A 188 -9.85 16.82 21.06
N SER A 189 -8.89 17.11 21.96
CA SER A 189 -7.46 17.05 21.65
C SER A 189 -6.97 15.63 21.52
N GLN A 190 -7.45 14.70 22.35
CA GLN A 190 -7.19 13.27 22.23
C GLN A 190 -7.77 12.69 20.94
N HIS A 191 -9.05 12.94 20.65
CA HIS A 191 -9.70 12.54 19.39
C HIS A 191 -8.90 13.02 18.19
N ARG A 192 -8.56 14.31 18.15
CA ARG A 192 -7.78 14.92 17.07
C ARG A 192 -6.40 14.29 16.95
N THR A 193 -5.71 14.07 18.07
CA THR A 193 -4.36 13.49 18.08
C THR A 193 -4.38 12.07 17.53
N LEU A 194 -5.35 11.25 17.96
CA LEU A 194 -5.54 9.89 17.46
C LEU A 194 -5.89 9.89 15.96
N ALA A 195 -6.80 10.77 15.53
CA ALA A 195 -7.19 10.89 14.13
C ALA A 195 -5.99 11.22 13.22
N ILE A 196 -5.26 12.28 13.55
CA ILE A 196 -4.12 12.74 12.74
C ILE A 196 -2.99 11.70 12.73
N SER A 197 -2.68 11.11 13.89
CA SER A 197 -1.62 10.09 13.99
C SER A 197 -1.97 8.85 13.16
N SER A 198 -3.22 8.39 13.21
CA SER A 198 -3.72 7.25 12.43
C SER A 198 -3.70 7.53 10.93
N MET A 199 -4.16 8.71 10.52
CA MET A 199 -4.09 9.15 9.12
C MET A 199 -2.65 9.23 8.62
N ALA A 200 -1.70 9.69 9.45
CA ALA A 200 -0.29 9.75 9.08
C ALA A 200 0.33 8.35 8.89
N ILE A 201 0.06 7.41 9.81
CA ILE A 201 0.54 6.02 9.69
C ILE A 201 -0.05 5.36 8.43
N MET A 202 -1.36 5.54 8.22
CA MET A 202 -2.06 5.06 7.03
C MET A 202 -1.45 5.63 5.75
N ALA A 203 -1.21 6.94 5.69
CA ALA A 203 -0.62 7.60 4.52
C ALA A 203 0.81 7.08 4.24
N ALA A 204 1.64 6.95 5.27
CA ALA A 204 2.99 6.40 5.13
C ALA A 204 2.96 4.96 4.59
N SER A 205 2.06 4.12 5.15
CA SER A 205 1.87 2.74 4.70
C SER A 205 1.34 2.65 3.26
N GLY A 206 0.42 3.54 2.88
CA GLY A 206 -0.10 3.66 1.51
C GLY A 206 0.99 4.05 0.50
N ILE A 207 1.87 4.99 0.87
CA ILE A 207 3.03 5.37 0.04
C ILE A 207 3.98 4.18 -0.14
N MET A 208 4.24 3.39 0.90
CA MET A 208 5.07 2.19 0.79
C MET A 208 4.54 1.22 -0.28
N MET A 209 3.21 1.01 -0.33
CA MET A 209 2.58 0.17 -1.36
C MET A 209 2.79 0.72 -2.78
N LEU A 210 2.77 2.04 -2.96
CA LEU A 210 2.93 2.68 -4.29
C LEU A 210 4.37 2.64 -4.79
N ILE A 211 5.35 2.74 -3.88
CA ILE A 211 6.77 2.73 -4.21
C ILE A 211 7.30 1.29 -4.36
N TRP A 212 6.83 0.36 -3.51
CA TRP A 212 7.26 -1.03 -3.52
C TRP A 212 6.32 -1.88 -4.38
N LYS A 213 6.59 -1.89 -5.69
CA LYS A 213 5.97 -2.80 -6.65
C LYS A 213 6.69 -4.14 -6.71
#